data_AF-A0A6N7PXR1-F1
#
_entry.id   AF-A0A6N7PXR1-F1
#
_cell.length_a   1.000
_cell.length_b   1.000
_cell.length_c   1.000
_cell.angle_alpha   90.00
_cell.angle_beta   90.00
_cell.angle_gamma   90.00
#
_symmetry.space_group_name_H-M   'P 1'
#
loop_
_entity.id
_entity.type
_entity.pdbx_description
1 polymer ?
#
loop_
_entity_poly.entity_id
_entity_poly.type
_entity_poly.pdbx_seq_one_letter_code
_entity_poly.pdbx_strand_id
1 'polypeptide(L)'
;MGFGRFFSWVVAVGAAGFLAGCVSQARAGSGGSQGGAGPWPVAQVRVARPTDKLDEVVRFYRDGVGLPEIGSFSGHAGYDGVMLGLPDASIHLEFTRHVDGSPGAAPSRDNLLVLYIPDRAERMRIAQRLARMGYPEVEPENPYWKGKSVTIADPDGYRVVLFDGTFGARPAP
;
A
#
# COMPACT_ATOMS: atom_id res chain seq x y z
N MET A 1 -32.82 -1.84 -18.76
CA MET A 1 -32.40 -0.81 -17.80
C MET A 1 -32.31 -1.46 -16.43
N GLY A 2 -31.13 -1.95 -16.05
CA GLY A 2 -30.87 -2.52 -14.72
C GLY A 2 -29.92 -1.59 -13.98
N PHE A 3 -30.42 -0.90 -12.95
CA PHE A 3 -29.59 -0.07 -12.08
C PHE A 3 -28.71 -0.99 -11.21
N GLY A 4 -27.42 -1.07 -11.55
CA GLY A 4 -26.41 -1.67 -10.71
C GLY A 4 -26.22 -0.83 -9.45
N ARG A 5 -26.57 -1.38 -8.29
CA ARG A 5 -26.28 -0.79 -6.99
C ARG A 5 -24.78 -0.85 -6.74
N PHE A 6 -24.09 0.28 -6.93
CA PHE A 6 -22.75 0.50 -6.42
C PHE A 6 -22.82 0.57 -4.89
N PHE A 7 -22.45 -0.53 -4.22
CA PHE A 7 -22.19 -0.49 -2.78
C PHE A 7 -20.74 -0.02 -2.59
N SER A 8 -20.59 1.29 -2.37
CA SER A 8 -19.35 1.88 -1.85
C SER A 8 -19.31 1.66 -0.35
N TRP A 9 -18.55 0.67 0.12
CA TRP A 9 -18.24 0.50 1.53
C TRP A 9 -16.86 1.10 1.81
N VAL A 10 -16.82 2.38 2.17
CA VAL A 10 -15.75 2.91 3.01
C VAL A 10 -16.15 2.55 4.44
N VAL A 11 -15.62 1.44 4.96
CA VAL A 11 -15.68 1.21 6.41
C VAL A 11 -14.66 2.14 7.03
N ALA A 12 -15.15 3.21 7.66
CA ALA A 12 -14.37 3.95 8.64
C ALA A 12 -14.10 2.99 9.81
N VAL A 13 -12.88 2.46 9.88
CA VAL A 13 -12.41 1.70 11.03
C VAL A 13 -12.34 2.67 12.21
N GLY A 14 -13.34 2.59 13.09
CA GLY A 14 -13.34 3.30 14.36
C GLY A 14 -12.18 2.78 15.21
N ALA A 15 -11.25 3.68 15.55
CA ALA A 15 -10.16 3.40 16.46
C ALA A 15 -10.71 3.03 17.85
N ALA A 16 -10.65 1.74 18.18
CA ALA A 16 -10.79 1.24 19.54
C ALA A 16 -9.47 0.60 19.99
N GLY A 17 -8.71 1.36 20.79
CA GLY A 17 -7.86 0.80 21.85
C GLY A 17 -6.48 0.27 21.45
N PHE A 18 -5.53 1.17 21.18
CA PHE A 18 -4.14 0.95 21.58
C PHE A 18 -3.69 2.19 22.39
N LEU A 19 -3.54 2.04 23.70
CA LEU A 19 -3.01 3.09 24.58
C LEU A 19 -1.50 3.20 24.37
N ALA A 20 -1.08 4.03 23.41
CA ALA A 20 0.23 4.67 23.42
C ALA A 20 0.03 6.13 23.85
N GLY A 21 0.68 6.51 24.96
CA GLY A 21 0.45 7.79 25.65
C GLY A 21 0.61 9.02 24.76
N CYS A 22 -0.48 9.75 24.57
CA CYS A 22 -0.47 11.14 24.16
C CYS A 22 0.08 12.01 25.30
N VAL A 23 1.32 12.50 25.20
CA VAL A 23 1.72 13.70 25.94
C VAL A 23 1.32 14.91 25.11
N SER A 24 0.19 15.51 25.47
CA SER A 24 -0.19 16.85 25.01
C SER A 24 0.41 17.89 25.95
N GLN A 25 1.22 18.79 25.41
CA GLN A 25 1.34 20.15 25.94
C GLN A 25 1.84 21.08 24.83
N ALA A 26 0.90 21.74 24.15
CA ALA A 26 1.18 22.94 23.36
C ALA A 26 0.85 24.16 24.23
N ARG A 27 1.87 24.96 24.56
CA ARG A 27 1.66 26.32 25.09
C ARG A 27 1.39 27.27 23.94
N ALA A 28 0.31 28.05 24.06
CA ALA A 28 -0.04 29.12 23.14
C ALA A 28 0.98 30.27 23.26
N GLY A 29 1.69 30.55 22.17
CA GLY A 29 2.39 31.80 21.94
C GLY A 29 1.59 32.64 20.94
N SER A 30 1.16 33.83 21.36
CA SER A 30 0.50 34.82 20.51
C SER A 30 1.52 35.51 19.59
N GLY A 31 1.37 35.33 18.28
CA GLY A 31 2.12 36.07 17.26
C GLY A 31 1.52 35.77 15.89
N GLY A 32 0.93 36.79 15.26
CA GLY A 32 0.21 36.62 14.00
C GLY A 32 1.11 36.32 12.81
N SER A 33 0.57 35.63 11.81
CA SER A 33 0.88 35.89 10.40
C SER A 33 -0.19 35.31 9.47
N GLN A 34 -0.50 36.15 8.48
CA GLN A 34 -1.17 35.96 7.20
C GLN A 34 -1.49 34.51 6.76
N GLY A 35 -2.78 34.26 6.51
CA GLY A 35 -3.30 33.03 5.93
C GLY A 35 -2.95 32.89 4.44
N GLY A 36 -1.74 32.43 4.15
CA GLY A 36 -1.50 31.59 2.98
C GLY A 36 -1.92 30.17 3.36
N ALA A 37 -2.73 29.49 2.54
CA ALA A 37 -3.06 28.09 2.75
C ALA A 37 -1.75 27.29 2.85
N GLY A 38 -1.40 26.87 4.07
CA GLY A 38 -0.16 26.15 4.38
C GLY A 38 -0.11 24.77 3.72
N PRO A 39 1.01 24.06 3.86
CA PRO A 39 1.14 22.68 3.39
C PRO A 39 0.00 21.82 3.93
N TRP A 40 -0.51 20.90 3.10
CA TRP A 40 -1.63 20.03 3.44
C TRP A 40 -1.33 19.29 4.75
N PRO A 41 -2.21 19.36 5.78
CA PRO A 41 -1.92 18.88 7.13
C PRO A 41 -2.06 17.35 7.27
N VAL A 42 -1.47 16.59 6.35
CA VAL A 42 -1.53 15.13 6.33
C VAL A 42 -0.44 14.56 7.24
N ALA A 43 -0.85 13.82 8.28
CA ALA A 43 0.09 13.19 9.22
C ALA A 43 0.58 11.81 8.75
N GLN A 44 -0.30 11.03 8.11
CA GLN A 44 -0.04 9.67 7.61
C GLN A 44 -0.91 9.37 6.39
N VAL A 45 -0.48 8.42 5.55
CA VAL A 45 -1.22 7.91 4.40
C VAL A 45 -1.43 6.41 4.56
N ARG A 46 -2.67 5.97 4.32
CA ARG A 46 -3.04 4.55 4.28
C ARG A 46 -3.72 4.23 2.96
N VAL A 47 -3.32 3.14 2.33
CA VAL A 47 -4.04 2.57 1.18
C VAL A 47 -4.62 1.23 1.60
N ALA A 48 -5.93 1.19 1.83
CA ALA A 48 -6.66 -0.01 2.20
C ALA A 48 -7.18 -0.77 0.98
N ARG A 49 -7.03 -2.09 0.96
CA ARG A 49 -7.56 -2.99 -0.07
C ARG A 49 -8.26 -4.19 0.56
N PRO A 50 -9.49 -4.53 0.16
CA PRO A 50 -10.11 -5.78 0.57
C PRO A 50 -9.41 -6.97 -0.11
N THR A 51 -9.45 -8.14 0.51
CA THR A 51 -8.99 -9.39 -0.10
C THR A 51 -9.67 -10.60 0.55
N ASP A 52 -10.02 -11.60 -0.25
CA ASP A 52 -10.42 -12.93 0.23
C ASP A 52 -9.21 -13.81 0.55
N LYS A 53 -8.00 -13.39 0.14
CA LYS A 53 -6.76 -14.15 0.18
C LYS A 53 -5.75 -13.52 1.14
N LEU A 54 -6.21 -13.03 2.29
CA LEU A 54 -5.40 -12.24 3.23
C LEU A 54 -4.04 -12.86 3.51
N ASP A 55 -3.98 -14.16 3.79
CA ASP A 55 -2.73 -14.86 4.10
C ASP A 55 -1.75 -14.88 2.92
N GLU A 56 -2.25 -15.05 1.68
CA GLU A 56 -1.43 -15.02 0.47
C GLU A 56 -0.90 -13.61 0.19
N VAL A 57 -1.76 -12.60 0.34
CA VAL A 57 -1.40 -11.18 0.13
C VAL A 57 -0.37 -10.75 1.16
N VAL A 58 -0.58 -11.07 2.44
CA VAL A 58 0.38 -10.78 3.51
C VAL A 58 1.71 -11.48 3.23
N ARG A 59 1.70 -12.77 2.86
CA ARG A 59 2.92 -13.49 2.47
C ARG A 59 3.62 -12.83 1.28
N PHE A 60 2.88 -12.40 0.26
CA PHE A 60 3.44 -11.72 -0.91
C PHE A 60 4.18 -10.43 -0.50
N TYR A 61 3.54 -9.55 0.28
CA TYR A 61 4.11 -8.26 0.62
C TYR A 61 5.14 -8.32 1.75
N ARG A 62 4.85 -9.05 2.84
CA ARG A 62 5.75 -9.16 3.99
C ARG A 62 6.97 -10.02 3.67
N ASP A 63 6.76 -11.23 3.15
CA ASP A 63 7.84 -12.19 2.98
C ASP A 63 8.49 -12.07 1.58
N GLY A 64 7.67 -11.76 0.56
CA GLY A 64 8.10 -11.62 -0.83
C GLY A 64 8.70 -10.25 -1.16
N VAL A 65 7.97 -9.16 -0.93
CA VAL A 65 8.49 -7.80 -1.13
C VAL A 65 9.45 -7.41 0.01
N GLY A 66 9.15 -7.82 1.25
CA GLY A 66 9.97 -7.51 2.42
C GLY A 66 9.44 -6.34 3.25
N LEU A 67 8.16 -6.01 3.14
CA LEU A 67 7.56 -4.90 3.88
C LEU A 67 7.36 -5.27 5.35
N PRO A 68 7.66 -4.37 6.31
CA PRO A 68 7.46 -4.66 7.72
C PRO A 68 5.98 -4.65 8.08
N GLU A 69 5.57 -5.65 8.85
CA GLU A 69 4.26 -5.66 9.49
C GLU A 69 4.28 -4.68 10.67
N ILE A 70 3.41 -3.68 10.62
CA ILE A 70 3.35 -2.58 11.61
C ILE A 70 2.09 -2.66 12.48
N GLY A 71 1.21 -3.62 12.23
CA GLY A 71 0.04 -3.90 13.04
C GLY A 71 -0.88 -4.94 12.39
N SER A 72 -1.72 -5.56 13.21
CA SER A 72 -2.70 -6.57 12.80
C SER A 72 -3.89 -6.58 13.76
N PHE A 73 -5.04 -7.04 13.29
CA PHE A 73 -6.22 -7.30 14.12
C PHE A 73 -7.00 -8.51 13.60
N SER A 74 -7.82 -9.12 14.46
CA SER A 74 -8.67 -10.25 14.08
C SER A 74 -10.04 -10.19 14.75
N GLY A 75 -11.07 -10.68 14.05
CA GLY A 75 -12.44 -10.79 14.56
C GLY A 75 -13.12 -9.46 14.88
N HIS A 76 -12.60 -8.32 14.41
CA HIS A 76 -13.14 -7.01 14.73
C HIS A 76 -14.36 -6.71 13.85
N ALA A 77 -15.55 -6.92 14.40
CA ALA A 77 -16.82 -6.81 13.67
C ALA A 77 -16.83 -7.66 12.39
N GLY A 78 -16.27 -8.87 12.47
CA GLY A 78 -16.18 -9.80 11.34
C GLY A 78 -14.97 -9.57 10.42
N TYR A 79 -14.11 -8.57 10.70
CA TYR A 79 -12.89 -8.34 9.94
C TYR A 79 -11.62 -8.88 10.61
N ASP A 80 -10.76 -9.47 9.78
CA ASP A 80 -9.32 -9.58 10.04
C ASP A 80 -8.59 -8.53 9.20
N GLY A 81 -7.42 -8.06 9.66
CA GLY A 81 -6.62 -7.14 8.88
C GLY A 81 -5.16 -7.05 9.30
N VAL A 82 -4.32 -6.64 8.34
CA VAL A 82 -2.87 -6.49 8.49
C VAL A 82 -2.42 -5.19 7.85
N MET A 83 -1.55 -4.45 8.53
CA MET A 83 -0.95 -3.20 8.06
C MET A 83 0.54 -3.40 7.77
N LEU A 84 0.98 -3.01 6.57
CA LEU A 84 2.35 -3.19 6.08
C LEU A 84 2.98 -1.83 5.71
N GLY A 85 4.13 -1.51 6.29
CA GLY A 85 4.79 -0.21 6.15
C GLY A 85 5.50 0.00 4.81
N LEU A 86 5.57 1.27 4.37
CA LEU A 86 6.28 1.72 3.17
C LEU A 86 7.17 2.96 3.46
N PRO A 87 8.28 2.81 4.19
CA PRO A 87 8.75 1.61 4.89
C PRO A 87 8.22 1.51 6.33
N ASP A 88 7.59 2.54 6.86
CA ASP A 88 7.12 2.62 8.24
C ASP A 88 5.61 2.97 8.30
N ALA A 89 5.12 3.46 9.43
CA ALA A 89 3.71 3.81 9.59
C ALA A 89 3.27 5.11 8.89
N SER A 90 4.20 5.96 8.43
CA SER A 90 3.88 7.23 7.78
C SER A 90 3.14 7.04 6.46
N ILE A 91 3.49 5.99 5.70
CA ILE A 91 2.79 5.53 4.50
C ILE A 91 2.70 4.01 4.60
N HIS A 92 1.49 3.45 4.54
CA HIS A 92 1.32 1.99 4.67
C HIS A 92 0.15 1.45 3.86
N LEU A 93 0.23 0.16 3.57
CA LEU A 93 -0.86 -0.64 3.02
C LEU A 93 -1.67 -1.23 4.17
N GLU A 94 -2.98 -1.38 3.98
CA GLU A 94 -3.84 -2.18 4.84
C GLU A 94 -4.57 -3.20 3.97
N PHE A 95 -4.56 -4.46 4.39
CA PHE A 95 -5.35 -5.52 3.78
C PHE A 95 -6.36 -6.05 4.78
N THR A 96 -7.62 -6.18 4.36
CA THR A 96 -8.69 -6.66 5.23
C THR A 96 -9.51 -7.75 4.56
N ARG A 97 -10.00 -8.69 5.39
CA ARG A 97 -10.90 -9.78 4.99
C ARG A 97 -12.09 -9.81 5.94
N HIS A 98 -13.30 -9.77 5.40
CA HIS A 98 -14.53 -9.99 6.16
C HIS A 98 -14.94 -11.47 6.12
N VAL A 99 -15.56 -11.95 7.20
CA VAL A 99 -16.10 -13.32 7.29
C VAL A 99 -17.15 -13.65 6.22
N ASP A 100 -17.87 -12.64 5.72
CA ASP A 100 -18.87 -12.79 4.65
C ASP A 100 -18.29 -12.60 3.23
N GLY A 101 -16.97 -12.46 3.10
CA GLY A 101 -16.26 -12.24 1.83
C GLY A 101 -15.87 -10.78 1.59
N SER A 102 -14.81 -10.59 0.82
CA SER A 102 -14.16 -9.30 0.54
C SER A 102 -13.45 -9.34 -0.81
N PRO A 103 -14.18 -9.20 -1.93
CA PRO A 103 -13.61 -9.31 -3.27
C PRO A 103 -12.44 -8.34 -3.47
N GLY A 104 -11.24 -8.88 -3.67
CA GLY A 104 -10.00 -8.11 -3.77
C GLY A 104 -9.49 -7.87 -5.19
N ALA A 105 -10.13 -8.44 -6.21
CA ALA A 105 -9.61 -8.46 -7.57
C ALA A 105 -9.29 -7.04 -8.09
N ALA A 106 -8.08 -6.85 -8.61
CA ALA A 106 -7.66 -5.58 -9.15
C ALA A 106 -8.62 -5.10 -10.26
N PRO A 107 -9.12 -3.85 -10.21
CA PRO A 107 -10.07 -3.35 -11.21
C PRO A 107 -9.50 -3.29 -12.63
N SER A 108 -8.19 -3.17 -12.78
CA SER A 108 -7.48 -3.22 -14.06
C SER A 108 -5.99 -3.52 -13.86
N ARG A 109 -5.30 -3.88 -14.95
CA ARG A 109 -3.84 -4.08 -14.97
C ARG A 109 -3.03 -2.79 -14.85
N ASP A 110 -3.66 -1.62 -14.94
CA ASP A 110 -3.05 -0.30 -14.72
C ASP A 110 -3.20 0.20 -13.27
N ASN A 111 -3.74 -0.63 -12.37
CA ASN A 111 -3.72 -0.34 -10.93
C ASN A 111 -2.35 -0.72 -10.35
N LEU A 112 -1.43 0.23 -10.37
CA LEU A 112 -0.04 0.03 -10.01
C LEU A 112 0.26 0.48 -8.57
N LEU A 113 1.06 -0.29 -7.85
CA LEU A 113 1.91 0.19 -6.76
C LEU A 113 3.34 0.27 -7.30
N VAL A 114 3.85 1.49 -7.51
CA VAL A 114 5.20 1.70 -8.05
C VAL A 114 6.17 1.96 -6.92
N LEU A 115 7.14 1.06 -6.74
CA LEU A 115 8.21 1.16 -5.78
C LEU A 115 9.50 1.54 -6.52
N TYR A 116 9.98 2.76 -6.27
CA TYR A 116 11.23 3.28 -6.82
C TYR A 116 12.40 2.72 -6.00
N ILE A 117 13.14 1.78 -6.57
CA ILE A 117 14.25 1.11 -5.90
C ILE A 117 15.46 1.24 -6.82
N PRO A 118 16.30 2.29 -6.75
CA PRO A 118 17.36 2.54 -7.73
C PRO A 118 18.50 1.51 -7.69
N ASP A 119 18.66 0.78 -6.59
CA ASP A 119 19.63 -0.32 -6.52
C ASP A 119 19.16 -1.54 -7.31
N ARG A 120 19.92 -1.89 -8.36
CA ARG A 120 19.61 -3.02 -9.24
C ARG A 120 19.69 -4.37 -8.52
N ALA A 121 20.67 -4.56 -7.63
CA ALA A 121 20.85 -5.83 -6.93
C ALA A 121 19.67 -6.08 -5.98
N GLU A 122 19.22 -5.05 -5.25
CA GLU A 122 18.03 -5.11 -4.40
C GLU A 122 16.77 -5.43 -5.20
N ARG A 123 16.52 -4.70 -6.31
CA ARG A 123 15.38 -4.98 -7.20
C ARG A 123 15.36 -6.43 -7.68
N MET A 124 16.50 -6.92 -8.20
CA MET A 124 16.58 -8.28 -8.73
C MET A 124 16.43 -9.32 -7.62
N ARG A 125 16.91 -9.07 -6.40
CA ARG A 125 16.73 -9.99 -5.28
C ARG A 125 15.26 -10.12 -4.90
N ILE A 126 14.52 -9.01 -4.85
CA ILE A 126 13.08 -9.01 -4.58
C ILE A 126 12.34 -9.76 -5.71
N ALA A 127 12.59 -9.40 -6.97
CA ALA A 127 11.96 -10.04 -8.13
C ALA A 127 12.20 -11.57 -8.16
N GLN A 128 13.44 -12.01 -7.93
CA GLN A 128 13.76 -13.44 -7.90
C GLN A 128 13.13 -14.17 -6.71
N ARG A 129 13.04 -13.51 -5.55
CA ARG A 129 12.35 -14.07 -4.38
C ARG A 129 10.86 -14.27 -4.67
N LEU A 130 10.20 -13.27 -5.24
CA LEU A 130 8.80 -13.37 -5.68
C LEU A 130 8.59 -14.46 -6.73
N ALA A 131 9.48 -14.55 -7.73
CA ALA A 131 9.43 -15.61 -8.74
C ALA A 131 9.53 -17.01 -8.12
N ARG A 132 10.44 -17.22 -7.16
CA ARG A 132 10.56 -18.50 -6.42
C ARG A 132 9.33 -18.82 -5.55
N MET A 133 8.58 -17.80 -5.14
CA MET A 133 7.32 -17.96 -4.41
C MET A 133 6.12 -18.25 -5.33
N GLY A 134 6.31 -18.24 -6.65
CA GLY A 134 5.25 -18.47 -7.63
C GLY A 134 4.67 -17.20 -8.27
N TYR A 135 5.29 -16.03 -8.03
CA TYR A 135 4.87 -14.74 -8.60
C TYR A 135 5.92 -14.24 -9.60
N PRO A 136 5.92 -14.75 -10.85
CA PRO A 136 6.88 -14.32 -11.86
C PRO A 136 6.62 -12.90 -12.33
N GLU A 137 7.60 -12.35 -13.05
CA GLU A 137 7.40 -11.12 -13.82
C GLU A 137 6.27 -11.31 -14.84
N VAL A 138 5.49 -10.25 -15.04
CA VAL A 138 4.37 -10.18 -15.96
C VAL A 138 4.50 -8.95 -16.84
N GLU A 139 3.97 -9.05 -18.06
CA GLU A 139 4.01 -7.92 -18.99
C GLU A 139 3.19 -6.73 -18.44
N PRO A 140 3.76 -5.50 -18.41
CA PRO A 140 3.00 -4.31 -18.05
C PRO A 140 1.99 -3.96 -19.15
N GLU A 141 0.83 -3.43 -18.74
CA GLU A 141 -0.20 -2.96 -19.67
C GLU A 141 0.31 -1.76 -20.49
N ASN A 142 0.87 -0.75 -19.82
CA ASN A 142 1.53 0.37 -20.47
C ASN A 142 2.99 0.03 -20.87
N PRO A 143 3.35 0.08 -22.17
CA PRO A 143 4.72 -0.20 -22.63
C PRO A 143 5.81 0.69 -22.03
N TYR A 144 5.45 1.85 -21.46
CA TYR A 144 6.37 2.75 -20.77
C TYR A 144 7.27 2.03 -19.74
N TRP A 145 6.73 1.02 -19.05
CA TRP A 145 7.39 0.27 -17.98
C TRP A 145 8.40 -0.77 -18.48
N LYS A 146 8.31 -1.17 -19.76
CA LYS A 146 9.17 -2.20 -20.35
C LYS A 146 10.64 -1.75 -20.35
N GLY A 147 11.52 -2.63 -19.88
CA GLY A 147 12.95 -2.36 -19.80
C GLY A 147 13.36 -1.33 -18.74
N LYS A 148 12.42 -0.73 -18.00
CA LYS A 148 12.67 0.25 -16.93
C LYS A 148 12.30 -0.26 -15.54
N SER A 149 11.63 -1.42 -15.47
CA SER A 149 11.09 -1.96 -14.24
C SER A 149 10.89 -3.46 -14.36
N VAL A 150 10.68 -4.11 -13.21
CA VAL A 150 10.09 -5.45 -13.14
C VAL A 150 8.66 -5.27 -12.65
N THR A 151 7.70 -5.83 -13.38
CA THR A 151 6.28 -5.80 -12.98
C THR A 151 5.87 -7.18 -12.50
N ILE A 152 5.26 -7.27 -11.32
CA ILE A 152 4.77 -8.52 -10.73
C ILE A 152 3.28 -8.35 -10.39
N ALA A 153 2.48 -9.39 -10.58
CA ALA A 153 1.10 -9.43 -10.05
C ALA A 153 1.11 -9.93 -8.60
N ASP A 154 0.41 -9.23 -7.71
CA ASP A 154 0.08 -9.75 -6.39
C ASP A 154 -1.04 -10.83 -6.48
N PRO A 155 -1.41 -11.50 -5.37
CA PRO A 155 -2.43 -12.56 -5.37
C PRO A 155 -3.82 -12.13 -5.86
N ASP A 156 -4.13 -10.84 -5.83
CA ASP A 156 -5.38 -10.26 -6.29
C ASP A 156 -5.27 -9.59 -7.68
N GLY A 157 -4.09 -9.66 -8.30
CA GLY A 157 -3.82 -9.19 -9.65
C GLY A 157 -3.43 -7.72 -9.75
N TYR A 158 -3.23 -7.02 -8.62
CA TYR A 158 -2.67 -5.67 -8.65
C TYR A 158 -1.21 -5.75 -9.11
N ARG A 159 -0.75 -4.72 -9.82
CA ARG A 159 0.63 -4.70 -10.30
C ARG A 159 1.53 -4.01 -9.29
N VAL A 160 2.56 -4.71 -8.84
CA VAL A 160 3.67 -4.12 -8.10
C VAL A 160 4.82 -3.92 -9.08
N VAL A 161 5.22 -2.66 -9.28
CA VAL A 161 6.26 -2.26 -10.22
C VAL A 161 7.51 -1.88 -9.43
N LEU A 162 8.59 -2.62 -9.64
CA LEU A 162 9.91 -2.32 -9.07
C LEU A 162 10.69 -1.48 -10.10
N PHE A 163 10.68 -0.16 -9.94
CA PHE A 163 11.19 0.78 -10.94
C PHE A 163 12.67 1.13 -10.75
N ASP A 164 13.39 1.23 -11.87
CA ASP A 164 14.79 1.65 -11.93
C ASP A 164 14.92 3.18 -11.96
N GLY A 165 15.04 3.79 -10.79
CA GLY A 165 15.32 5.22 -10.64
C GLY A 165 14.55 5.86 -9.49
N THR A 166 14.38 7.18 -9.56
CA THR A 166 13.58 7.97 -8.62
C THR A 166 12.71 8.96 -9.40
N PHE A 167 11.54 9.30 -8.86
CA PHE A 167 10.70 10.33 -9.46
C PHE A 167 11.30 11.71 -9.19
N GLY A 168 11.44 12.53 -10.23
CA GLY A 168 11.90 13.92 -10.09
C GLY A 168 13.42 14.11 -9.95
N ALA A 169 14.25 13.06 -9.97
CA ALA A 169 15.68 13.23 -10.17
C ALA A 169 15.93 13.68 -11.61
N ARG A 170 16.56 14.85 -11.78
CA ARG A 170 17.11 15.28 -13.06
C ARG A 170 18.14 14.24 -13.51
N PRO A 171 18.18 13.82 -14.79
CA PRO A 171 19.28 12.96 -15.24
C PRO A 171 20.61 13.63 -14.92
N ALA A 172 21.60 12.83 -14.50
CA ALA A 172 22.98 13.31 -14.43
C ALA A 172 23.37 13.90 -15.81
N PRO A 173 24.15 14.99 -15.84
CA PRO A 173 24.50 15.68 -17.08
C PRO A 173 25.19 14.76 -18.10
#